data_AF-A0A957TJM7-F1
#
_entry.id   AF-A0A957TJM7-F1
#
_cell.length_a   1.000
_cell.length_b   1.000
_cell.length_c   1.000
_cell.angle_alpha   90.00
_cell.angle_beta   90.00
_cell.angle_gamma   90.00
#
_symmetry.space_group_name_H-M   'P 1'
#
loop_
_entity.id
_entity.type
_entity.pdbx_description
1 polymer ?
#
loop_
_entity_poly.entity_id
_entity_poly.type
_entity_poly.pdbx_seq_one_letter_code
_entity_poly.pdbx_strand_id
1 'polypeptide(L)'
;MSTHNFASWRKRGSALFRVIDHQIAAMRNSSETVSRKETLIALLTALRTFGEGQLEFFIRGFEPTNRLIRLEPSTAYPPEYAMRATVDQIAYDLDVIQRAYQQRLPTQASSEMRTLLAKTDYLAYQALKPAIERKLIDDVTVITYFQKATNVRIIPYAPVALIGLPISALAVPKDLLAIPHEVGHYVFRHGCTQRGSSAGSRFDAALRRQFSDLPKWVLAWLEEIFADVYGAAVGGPVMALGIEELITDDPYADFTRDDGEHPIPALRPDIYHSALQKQGSHG
;
A
#
# COMPACT_ATOMS: atom_id res chain seq x y z
N MET A 1 5.64 38.84 -7.06
CA MET A 1 4.69 38.00 -6.30
C MET A 1 3.98 37.10 -7.30
N SER A 2 4.22 35.80 -7.26
CA SER A 2 3.51 34.83 -8.10
C SER A 2 2.04 34.82 -7.69
N THR A 3 1.14 35.24 -8.58
CA THR A 3 -0.30 35.05 -8.39
C THR A 3 -0.60 33.57 -8.60
N HIS A 4 -0.57 32.80 -7.51
CA HIS A 4 -0.99 31.40 -7.50
C HIS A 4 -2.42 31.31 -8.04
N ASN A 5 -2.64 30.47 -9.07
CA ASN A 5 -3.94 30.38 -9.73
C ASN A 5 -4.84 29.37 -9.01
N PHE A 6 -5.24 29.72 -7.78
CA PHE A 6 -6.12 28.88 -6.95
C PHE A 6 -7.44 28.55 -7.64
N ALA A 7 -7.96 29.45 -8.47
CA ALA A 7 -9.16 29.21 -9.27
C ALA A 7 -8.96 28.03 -10.25
N SER A 8 -7.80 27.91 -10.88
CA SER A 8 -7.48 26.76 -11.75
C SER A 8 -7.41 25.45 -10.96
N TRP A 9 -6.85 25.48 -9.75
CA TRP A 9 -6.75 24.30 -8.89
C TRP A 9 -8.11 23.83 -8.40
N ARG A 10 -8.99 24.77 -8.00
CA ARG A 10 -10.40 24.45 -7.71
C ARG A 10 -11.07 23.77 -8.90
N LYS A 11 -10.90 24.30 -10.12
CA LYS A 11 -11.46 23.68 -11.34
C LYS A 11 -10.92 22.27 -11.60
N ARG A 12 -9.62 22.05 -11.42
CA ARG A 12 -8.97 20.72 -11.57
C ARG A 12 -9.53 19.72 -10.55
N GLY A 13 -9.57 20.10 -9.28
CA GLY A 13 -10.17 19.29 -8.21
C GLY A 13 -11.65 18.97 -8.49
N SER A 14 -12.45 19.97 -8.82
CA SER A 14 -13.87 19.77 -9.17
C SER A 14 -14.05 18.83 -10.36
N ALA A 15 -13.18 18.87 -11.37
CA ALA A 15 -13.24 17.93 -12.48
C ALA A 15 -12.99 16.49 -12.03
N LEU A 16 -11.99 16.28 -11.17
CA LEU A 16 -11.67 14.97 -10.62
C LEU A 16 -12.81 14.42 -9.74
N PHE A 17 -13.36 15.25 -8.85
CA PHE A 17 -14.47 14.83 -7.99
C PHE A 17 -15.74 14.49 -8.77
N ARG A 18 -16.03 15.20 -9.87
CA ARG A 18 -17.13 14.81 -10.78
C ARG A 18 -16.93 13.42 -11.38
N VAL A 19 -15.71 13.05 -11.73
CA VAL A 19 -15.41 11.70 -12.23
C VAL A 19 -15.63 10.66 -11.13
N ILE A 20 -15.15 10.93 -9.90
CA ILE A 20 -15.38 10.03 -8.77
C ILE A 20 -16.88 9.86 -8.49
N ASP A 21 -17.64 10.94 -8.46
CA ASP A 21 -19.10 10.92 -8.25
C ASP A 21 -19.82 10.14 -9.34
N HIS A 22 -19.42 10.32 -10.60
CA HIS A 22 -19.95 9.56 -11.72
C HIS A 22 -19.65 8.06 -11.58
N GLN A 23 -18.43 7.68 -11.20
CA GLN A 23 -18.05 6.28 -10.99
C GLN A 23 -18.85 5.66 -9.84
N ILE A 24 -18.98 6.35 -8.70
CA ILE A 24 -19.81 5.89 -7.58
C ILE A 24 -21.25 5.64 -8.04
N ALA A 25 -21.84 6.58 -8.78
CA ALA A 25 -23.21 6.44 -9.30
C ALA A 25 -23.32 5.27 -10.29
N ALA A 26 -22.38 5.13 -11.21
CA ALA A 26 -22.33 4.04 -12.18
C ALA A 26 -22.24 2.67 -11.50
N MET A 27 -21.37 2.53 -10.50
CA MET A 27 -21.26 1.30 -9.70
C MET A 27 -22.58 1.00 -9.00
N ARG A 28 -23.16 1.96 -8.27
CA ARG A 28 -24.44 1.77 -7.55
C ARG A 28 -25.58 1.35 -8.46
N ASN A 29 -25.69 1.96 -9.63
CA ASN A 29 -26.76 1.71 -10.59
C ASN A 29 -26.54 0.45 -11.45
N SER A 30 -25.33 -0.12 -11.43
CA SER A 30 -25.05 -1.38 -12.14
C SER A 30 -25.82 -2.54 -11.53
N SER A 31 -26.54 -3.30 -12.36
CA SER A 31 -27.19 -4.56 -12.00
C SER A 31 -26.23 -5.75 -11.94
N GLU A 32 -24.97 -5.56 -12.36
CA GLU A 32 -23.97 -6.62 -12.32
C GLU A 32 -23.60 -6.97 -10.87
N THR A 33 -23.53 -8.27 -10.59
CA THR A 33 -23.05 -8.77 -9.29
C THR A 33 -21.53 -8.80 -9.32
N VAL A 34 -20.92 -7.84 -8.62
CA VAL A 34 -19.46 -7.66 -8.58
C VAL A 34 -18.95 -7.92 -7.16
N SER A 35 -17.96 -8.80 -7.04
CA SER A 35 -17.26 -9.05 -5.79
C SER A 35 -16.65 -7.75 -5.24
N ARG A 36 -16.78 -7.51 -3.93
CA ARG A 36 -16.23 -6.33 -3.23
C ARG A 36 -16.79 -4.97 -3.69
N LYS A 37 -17.90 -4.95 -4.44
CA LYS A 37 -18.55 -3.73 -4.96
C LYS A 37 -18.77 -2.67 -3.88
N GLU A 38 -19.39 -3.03 -2.76
CA GLU A 38 -19.67 -2.09 -1.67
C GLU A 38 -18.39 -1.53 -1.03
N THR A 39 -17.35 -2.37 -0.88
CA THR A 39 -16.05 -1.91 -0.37
C THR A 39 -15.38 -0.92 -1.34
N LEU A 40 -15.45 -1.17 -2.65
CA LEU A 40 -14.92 -0.27 -3.68
C LEU A 40 -15.68 1.07 -3.74
N ILE A 41 -17.02 1.04 -3.60
CA ILE A 41 -17.84 2.25 -3.49
C ILE A 41 -17.49 3.05 -2.23
N ALA A 42 -17.37 2.38 -1.08
CA ALA A 42 -16.96 3.01 0.17
C ALA A 42 -15.56 3.63 0.04
N LEU A 43 -14.64 2.93 -0.64
CA LEU A 43 -13.27 3.40 -0.87
C LEU A 43 -13.22 4.64 -1.78
N LEU A 44 -14.00 4.69 -2.87
CA LEU A 44 -14.14 5.89 -3.70
C LEU A 44 -14.77 7.06 -2.93
N THR A 45 -15.75 6.78 -2.08
CA THR A 45 -16.39 7.79 -1.23
C THR A 45 -15.39 8.39 -0.24
N ALA A 46 -14.56 7.54 0.37
CA ALA A 46 -13.49 7.96 1.26
C ALA A 46 -12.42 8.78 0.52
N LEU A 47 -11.97 8.33 -0.65
CA LEU A 47 -11.03 9.08 -1.50
C LEU A 47 -11.58 10.46 -1.88
N ARG A 48 -12.85 10.54 -2.27
CA ARG A 48 -13.52 11.81 -2.59
C ARG A 48 -13.45 12.78 -1.41
N THR A 49 -13.86 12.30 -0.24
CA THR A 49 -13.97 13.10 0.99
C THR A 49 -12.59 13.56 1.45
N PHE A 50 -11.61 12.66 1.45
CA PHE A 50 -10.23 12.96 1.81
C PHE A 50 -9.59 13.93 0.82
N GLY A 51 -9.75 13.68 -0.48
CA GLY A 51 -9.18 14.51 -1.53
C GLY A 51 -9.75 15.94 -1.52
N GLU A 52 -11.05 16.09 -1.30
CA GLU A 52 -11.70 17.40 -1.13
C GLU A 52 -11.14 18.14 0.10
N GLY A 53 -11.01 17.44 1.23
CA GLY A 53 -10.41 17.99 2.44
C GLY A 53 -8.95 18.43 2.25
N GLN A 54 -8.12 17.62 1.60
CA GLN A 54 -6.71 17.93 1.32
C GLN A 54 -6.58 19.15 0.39
N LEU A 55 -7.37 19.18 -0.69
CA LEU A 55 -7.32 20.29 -1.63
C LEU A 55 -7.77 21.60 -0.97
N GLU A 56 -8.84 21.56 -0.19
CA GLU A 56 -9.32 22.74 0.54
C GLU A 56 -8.31 23.19 1.60
N PHE A 57 -7.67 22.26 2.31
CA PHE A 57 -6.60 22.56 3.27
C PHE A 57 -5.47 23.36 2.61
N PHE A 58 -4.94 22.89 1.49
CA PHE A 58 -3.86 23.60 0.80
C PHE A 58 -4.30 24.92 0.19
N ILE A 59 -5.49 24.99 -0.43
CA ILE A 59 -5.99 26.25 -0.99
C ILE A 59 -6.12 27.29 0.10
N ARG A 60 -6.83 26.95 1.20
CA ARG A 60 -7.03 27.89 2.31
C ARG A 60 -5.73 28.24 3.01
N GLY A 61 -4.79 27.29 3.10
CA GLY A 61 -3.50 27.49 3.75
C GLY A 61 -2.55 28.39 2.99
N PHE A 62 -2.57 28.36 1.65
CA PHE A 62 -1.73 29.21 0.81
C PHE A 62 -2.41 30.52 0.37
N GLU A 63 -3.71 30.67 0.60
CA GLU A 63 -4.45 31.87 0.22
C GLU A 63 -4.00 33.09 1.07
N PRO A 64 -3.48 34.18 0.46
CA PRO A 64 -2.92 35.31 1.20
C PRO A 64 -3.90 36.05 2.10
N THR A 65 -5.21 35.94 1.82
CA THR A 65 -6.27 36.62 2.56
C THR A 65 -6.70 35.86 3.81
N ASN A 66 -6.31 34.60 3.97
CA ASN A 66 -6.67 33.79 5.13
C ASN A 66 -5.70 34.07 6.31
N ARG A 67 -6.23 34.71 7.37
CA ARG A 67 -5.44 35.10 8.56
C ARG A 67 -5.40 34.03 9.65
N LEU A 68 -6.19 32.97 9.55
CA LEU A 68 -6.35 31.98 10.63
C LEU A 68 -5.43 30.77 10.48
N ILE A 69 -5.18 30.32 9.25
CA ILE A 69 -4.33 29.16 8.95
C ILE A 69 -3.48 29.54 7.75
N ARG A 70 -2.17 29.66 7.94
CA ARG A 70 -1.22 30.00 6.88
C ARG A 70 -0.13 28.96 6.80
N LEU A 71 -0.03 28.30 5.65
CA LEU A 71 1.03 27.37 5.34
C LEU A 71 2.27 28.15 4.88
N GLU A 72 3.42 27.77 5.40
CA GLU A 72 4.70 28.31 4.96
C GLU A 72 5.12 27.65 3.64
N PRO A 73 5.31 28.42 2.55
CA PRO A 73 5.78 27.87 1.29
C PRO A 73 7.20 27.31 1.42
N SER A 74 7.41 26.07 0.99
CA SER A 74 8.75 25.51 0.85
C SER A 74 9.39 26.00 -0.45
N THR A 75 10.68 26.32 -0.41
CA THR A 75 11.47 26.64 -1.60
C THR A 75 11.72 25.41 -2.47
N ALA A 76 11.87 24.23 -1.86
CA ALA A 76 12.01 22.95 -2.56
C ALA A 76 10.67 22.45 -3.12
N TYR A 77 9.57 22.71 -2.39
CA TYR A 77 8.23 22.24 -2.74
C TYR A 77 7.24 23.42 -2.71
N PRO A 78 7.18 24.21 -3.79
CA PRO A 78 6.30 25.38 -3.85
C PRO A 78 4.82 24.97 -3.80
N PRO A 79 3.89 25.90 -3.46
CA PRO A 79 2.45 25.62 -3.39
C PRO A 79 1.91 24.90 -4.63
N GLU A 80 2.34 25.31 -5.83
CA GLU A 80 1.92 24.72 -7.10
C GLU A 80 2.36 23.27 -7.25
N TYR A 81 3.51 22.91 -6.67
CA TYR A 81 3.95 21.51 -6.60
C TYR A 81 3.04 20.71 -5.66
N ALA A 82 2.79 21.20 -4.45
CA ALA A 82 1.94 20.51 -3.47
C ALA A 82 0.51 20.29 -4.00
N MET A 83 -0.07 21.31 -4.64
CA MET A 83 -1.39 21.24 -5.26
C MET A 83 -1.43 20.22 -6.41
N ARG A 84 -0.41 20.22 -7.28
CA ARG A 84 -0.27 19.24 -8.36
C ARG A 84 -0.15 17.83 -7.81
N ALA A 85 0.80 17.60 -6.91
CA ALA A 85 1.05 16.29 -6.32
C ALA A 85 -0.22 15.74 -5.62
N THR A 86 -0.98 16.61 -4.96
CA THR A 86 -2.27 16.23 -4.34
C THR A 86 -3.28 15.76 -5.39
N VAL A 87 -3.49 16.53 -6.46
CA VAL A 87 -4.43 16.16 -7.53
C VAL A 87 -3.98 14.89 -8.25
N ASP A 88 -2.69 14.78 -8.56
CA ASP A 88 -2.11 13.63 -9.26
C ASP A 88 -2.23 12.36 -8.40
N GLN A 89 -2.00 12.46 -7.09
CA GLN A 89 -2.17 11.34 -6.17
C GLN A 89 -3.62 10.86 -6.09
N ILE A 90 -4.59 11.78 -5.98
CA ILE A 90 -6.03 11.43 -5.97
C ILE A 90 -6.42 10.77 -7.31
N ALA A 91 -5.92 11.30 -8.43
CA ALA A 91 -6.19 10.73 -9.75
C ALA A 91 -5.57 9.32 -9.89
N TYR A 92 -4.38 9.10 -9.35
CA TYR A 92 -3.72 7.81 -9.35
C TYR A 92 -4.45 6.78 -8.46
N ASP A 93 -4.94 7.21 -7.28
CA ASP A 93 -5.79 6.37 -6.43
C ASP A 93 -7.11 6.01 -7.12
N LEU A 94 -7.74 6.96 -7.82
CA LEU A 94 -8.94 6.72 -8.62
C LEU A 94 -8.69 5.65 -9.70
N ASP A 95 -7.59 5.74 -10.46
CA ASP A 95 -7.26 4.74 -11.49
C ASP A 95 -7.13 3.33 -10.90
N VAL A 96 -6.43 3.20 -9.76
CA VAL A 96 -6.26 1.92 -9.08
C VAL A 96 -7.60 1.34 -8.63
N ILE A 97 -8.46 2.15 -8.01
CA ILE A 97 -9.76 1.67 -7.52
C ILE A 97 -10.69 1.30 -8.68
N GLN A 98 -10.70 2.12 -9.74
CA GLN A 98 -11.47 1.84 -10.95
C GLN A 98 -11.00 0.55 -11.61
N ARG A 99 -9.69 0.35 -11.73
CA ARG A 99 -9.10 -0.89 -12.27
C ARG A 99 -9.50 -2.11 -11.45
N ALA A 100 -9.42 -2.02 -10.13
CA ALA A 100 -9.82 -3.09 -9.22
C ALA A 100 -11.31 -3.47 -9.38
N TYR A 101 -12.18 -2.49 -9.66
CA TYR A 101 -13.59 -2.74 -9.98
C TYR A 101 -13.76 -3.38 -11.36
N GLN A 102 -13.14 -2.79 -12.39
CA GLN A 102 -13.23 -3.22 -13.77
C GLN A 102 -12.79 -4.68 -13.98
N GLN A 103 -11.69 -5.07 -13.33
CA GLN A 103 -11.17 -6.44 -13.37
C GLN A 103 -12.08 -7.47 -12.66
N ARG A 104 -13.19 -7.03 -12.07
CA ARG A 104 -14.21 -7.88 -11.42
C ARG A 104 -15.54 -7.89 -12.18
N LEU A 105 -15.68 -7.09 -13.24
CA LEU A 105 -16.87 -7.07 -14.08
C LEU A 105 -16.87 -8.29 -15.03
N PRO A 106 -17.97 -9.06 -15.12
CA PRO A 106 -18.10 -10.14 -16.11
C PRO A 106 -17.91 -9.69 -17.56
N THR A 107 -18.21 -8.42 -17.85
CA THR A 107 -18.08 -7.81 -19.18
C THR A 107 -16.66 -7.40 -19.53
N GLN A 108 -15.73 -7.35 -18.57
CA GLN A 108 -14.37 -6.84 -18.78
C GLN A 108 -13.25 -7.79 -18.35
N ALA A 109 -13.54 -8.77 -17.50
CA ALA A 109 -12.57 -9.74 -17.00
C ALA A 109 -13.03 -11.17 -17.24
N SER A 110 -12.09 -12.10 -17.43
CA SER A 110 -12.41 -13.52 -17.57
C SER A 110 -12.88 -14.15 -16.25
N SER A 111 -13.47 -15.33 -16.31
CA SER A 111 -13.92 -16.03 -15.09
C SER A 111 -12.75 -16.41 -14.18
N GLU A 112 -11.61 -16.73 -14.79
CA GLU A 112 -10.34 -17.07 -14.16
C GLU A 112 -9.79 -15.86 -13.40
N MET A 113 -9.77 -14.68 -14.03
CA MET A 113 -9.36 -13.43 -13.38
C MET A 113 -10.21 -13.13 -12.15
N ARG A 114 -11.54 -13.19 -12.26
CA ARG A 114 -12.45 -12.90 -11.15
C ARG A 114 -12.30 -13.92 -10.01
N THR A 115 -12.14 -15.19 -10.35
CA THR A 115 -11.93 -16.28 -9.39
C THR A 115 -10.62 -16.10 -8.65
N LEU A 116 -9.53 -15.78 -9.38
CA LEU A 116 -8.23 -15.56 -8.79
C LEU A 116 -8.27 -14.35 -7.85
N LEU A 117 -8.84 -13.22 -8.27
CA LEU A 117 -8.97 -12.03 -7.43
C LEU A 117 -9.77 -12.29 -6.14
N ALA A 118 -10.86 -13.07 -6.20
CA ALA A 118 -11.61 -13.45 -5.00
C ALA A 118 -10.77 -14.33 -4.06
N LYS A 119 -10.00 -15.27 -4.62
CA LYS A 119 -9.09 -16.12 -3.85
C LYS A 119 -7.97 -15.30 -3.21
N THR A 120 -7.39 -14.34 -3.92
CA THR A 120 -6.28 -13.52 -3.42
C THR A 120 -6.74 -12.49 -2.40
N ASP A 121 -7.95 -11.93 -2.53
CA ASP A 121 -8.57 -11.13 -1.47
C ASP A 121 -8.64 -11.93 -0.15
N TYR A 122 -9.04 -13.20 -0.24
CA TYR A 122 -9.08 -14.10 0.91
C TYR A 122 -7.68 -14.39 1.47
N LEU A 123 -6.73 -14.80 0.62
CA LEU A 123 -5.36 -15.12 1.05
C LEU A 123 -4.67 -13.93 1.73
N ALA A 124 -4.78 -12.75 1.15
CA ALA A 124 -4.20 -11.53 1.71
C ALA A 124 -4.89 -11.13 3.04
N TYR A 125 -6.20 -11.32 3.15
CA TYR A 125 -6.89 -11.09 4.43
C TYR A 125 -6.47 -12.11 5.50
N GLN A 126 -6.29 -13.39 5.14
CA GLN A 126 -5.73 -14.40 6.06
C GLN A 126 -4.33 -14.01 6.51
N ALA A 127 -3.51 -13.43 5.63
CA ALA A 127 -2.19 -12.97 5.99
C ALA A 127 -2.21 -11.78 6.96
N LEU A 128 -3.22 -10.90 6.92
CA LEU A 128 -3.40 -9.80 7.89
C LEU A 128 -3.93 -10.27 9.25
N LYS A 129 -4.69 -11.37 9.27
CA LYS A 129 -5.43 -11.85 10.44
C LYS A 129 -4.59 -11.96 11.72
N PRO A 130 -3.35 -12.50 11.70
CA PRO A 130 -2.51 -12.56 12.90
C PRO A 130 -2.18 -11.19 13.49
N ALA A 131 -2.02 -10.16 12.65
CA ALA A 131 -1.76 -8.79 13.12
C ALA A 131 -3.03 -8.14 13.71
N ILE A 132 -4.20 -8.38 13.10
CA ILE A 132 -5.50 -7.91 13.59
C ILE A 132 -5.82 -8.55 14.95
N GLU A 133 -5.73 -9.88 15.05
CA GLU A 133 -6.05 -10.63 16.27
C GLU A 133 -5.15 -10.25 17.45
N ARG A 134 -3.89 -9.91 17.16
CA ARG A 134 -2.93 -9.41 18.15
C ARG A 134 -3.02 -7.90 18.38
N LYS A 135 -4.00 -7.22 17.77
CA LYS A 135 -4.23 -5.77 17.86
C LYS A 135 -3.02 -4.93 17.44
N LEU A 136 -2.17 -5.47 16.58
CA LEU A 136 -1.02 -4.73 16.05
C LEU A 136 -1.50 -3.65 15.09
N ILE A 137 -2.56 -3.93 14.33
CA ILE A 137 -3.26 -3.02 13.43
C ILE A 137 -4.75 -3.00 13.76
N ASP A 138 -5.45 -1.96 13.30
CA ASP A 138 -6.91 -1.88 13.37
C ASP A 138 -7.58 -2.88 12.42
N ASP A 139 -8.90 -3.06 12.57
CA ASP A 139 -9.71 -3.87 11.65
C ASP A 139 -9.62 -3.31 10.23
N VAL A 140 -8.93 -4.05 9.37
CA VAL A 140 -8.65 -3.72 7.98
C VAL A 140 -9.23 -4.80 7.07
N THR A 141 -9.58 -4.40 5.84
CA THR A 141 -9.98 -5.35 4.79
C THR A 141 -9.05 -5.26 3.57
N VAL A 142 -9.12 -6.20 2.64
CA VAL A 142 -8.23 -6.24 1.47
C VAL A 142 -9.00 -6.08 0.17
N ILE A 143 -8.39 -5.40 -0.79
CA ILE A 143 -8.77 -5.47 -2.20
C ILE A 143 -7.51 -5.74 -3.02
N THR A 144 -7.51 -6.85 -3.73
CA THR A 144 -6.47 -7.18 -4.71
C THR A 144 -6.87 -6.73 -6.12
N TYR A 145 -5.89 -6.51 -6.98
CA TYR A 145 -6.11 -6.17 -8.39
C TYR A 145 -4.89 -6.54 -9.22
N PHE A 146 -5.05 -6.82 -10.52
CA PHE A 146 -3.92 -7.09 -11.39
C PHE A 146 -3.18 -5.82 -11.77
N GLN A 147 -1.86 -5.91 -11.71
CA GLN A 147 -0.88 -4.86 -11.96
C GLN A 147 0.37 -5.47 -12.64
N LYS A 148 1.33 -4.63 -13.02
CA LYS A 148 2.62 -5.07 -13.56
C LYS A 148 3.40 -6.00 -12.61
N ALA A 149 3.37 -5.74 -11.30
CA ALA A 149 4.09 -6.49 -10.29
C ALA A 149 3.28 -6.53 -8.98
N THR A 150 3.66 -7.43 -8.08
CA THR A 150 3.10 -7.46 -6.72
C THR A 150 3.54 -6.21 -5.97
N ASN A 151 2.59 -5.48 -5.38
CA ASN A 151 2.91 -4.34 -4.52
C ASN A 151 1.75 -3.99 -3.58
N VAL A 152 2.04 -3.56 -2.36
CA VAL A 152 1.05 -2.94 -1.49
C VAL A 152 0.99 -1.43 -1.75
N ARG A 153 -0.23 -0.92 -1.84
CA ARG A 153 -0.51 0.51 -1.83
C ARG A 153 -1.08 0.90 -0.48
N ILE A 154 -0.39 1.85 0.15
CA ILE A 154 -0.74 2.41 1.43
C ILE A 154 -1.58 3.65 1.21
N ILE A 155 -2.82 3.62 1.72
CA ILE A 155 -3.77 4.73 1.60
C ILE A 155 -4.12 5.27 2.98
N PRO A 156 -4.10 6.60 3.19
CA PRO A 156 -4.33 7.18 4.51
C PRO A 156 -5.82 7.37 4.85
N TYR A 157 -6.73 7.16 3.90
CA TYR A 157 -8.12 7.58 3.99
C TYR A 157 -9.13 6.45 4.22
N ALA A 158 -8.70 5.19 4.21
CA ALA A 158 -9.58 4.05 4.47
C ALA A 158 -8.79 2.87 5.06
N PRO A 159 -9.41 2.04 5.92
CA PRO A 159 -8.82 0.82 6.44
C PRO A 159 -8.90 -0.31 5.39
N VAL A 160 -8.26 -0.10 4.24
CA VAL A 160 -8.19 -1.06 3.14
C VAL A 160 -6.74 -1.22 2.69
N ALA A 161 -6.22 -2.44 2.73
CA ALA A 161 -4.97 -2.79 2.06
C ALA A 161 -5.25 -3.04 0.58
N LEU A 162 -4.66 -2.23 -0.29
CA LEU A 162 -4.74 -2.40 -1.74
C LEU A 162 -3.49 -3.13 -2.22
N ILE A 163 -3.65 -4.33 -2.80
CA ILE A 163 -2.50 -5.16 -3.21
C ILE A 163 -2.58 -5.43 -4.71
N GLY A 164 -1.60 -4.93 -5.46
CA GLY A 164 -1.36 -5.29 -6.85
C GLY A 164 -0.83 -6.71 -6.96
N LEU A 165 -1.20 -7.42 -8.02
CA LEU A 165 -0.75 -8.78 -8.32
C LEU A 165 -0.24 -8.83 -9.77
N PRO A 166 0.85 -9.54 -10.07
CA PRO A 166 1.33 -9.68 -11.43
C PRO A 166 0.31 -10.47 -12.24
N ILE A 167 0.11 -10.09 -13.50
CA ILE A 167 -0.82 -10.78 -14.41
C ILE A 167 -0.41 -12.25 -14.60
N SER A 168 0.89 -12.57 -14.51
CA SER A 168 1.41 -13.93 -14.59
C SER A 168 0.85 -14.88 -13.53
N ALA A 169 0.35 -14.37 -12.40
CA ALA A 169 -0.29 -15.17 -11.36
C ALA A 169 -1.53 -15.94 -11.86
N LEU A 170 -2.11 -15.56 -13.00
CA LEU A 170 -3.16 -16.32 -13.68
C LEU A 170 -2.71 -17.71 -14.12
N ALA A 171 -1.44 -17.85 -14.51
CA ALA A 171 -0.86 -19.09 -14.99
C ALA A 171 0.16 -19.69 -14.00
N VAL A 172 0.74 -18.85 -13.13
CA VAL A 172 1.87 -19.19 -12.26
C VAL A 172 1.47 -18.92 -10.80
N PRO A 173 0.80 -19.86 -10.09
CA PRO A 173 0.27 -19.63 -8.75
C PRO A 173 1.32 -19.28 -7.70
N LYS A 174 2.60 -19.63 -7.92
CA LYS A 174 3.70 -19.28 -7.02
C LYS A 174 3.93 -17.77 -6.92
N ASP A 175 3.52 -16.98 -7.92
CA ASP A 175 3.62 -15.51 -7.88
C ASP A 175 2.76 -14.91 -6.75
N LEU A 176 1.79 -15.67 -6.22
CA LEU A 176 0.99 -15.29 -5.07
C LEU A 176 1.75 -15.40 -3.74
N LEU A 177 2.92 -16.05 -3.71
CA LEU A 177 3.75 -16.17 -2.51
C LEU A 177 4.35 -14.82 -2.09
N ALA A 178 4.30 -13.79 -2.93
CA ALA A 178 4.69 -12.44 -2.52
C ALA A 178 3.64 -11.76 -1.61
N ILE A 179 2.39 -12.25 -1.56
CA ILE A 179 1.30 -11.62 -0.79
C ILE A 179 1.65 -11.42 0.70
N PRO A 180 2.18 -12.43 1.44
CA PRO A 180 2.53 -12.24 2.85
C PRO A 180 3.61 -11.17 3.08
N HIS A 181 4.56 -11.03 2.15
CA HIS A 181 5.59 -9.99 2.21
C HIS A 181 4.96 -8.59 2.06
N GLU A 182 4.09 -8.38 1.07
CA GLU A 182 3.34 -7.12 0.90
C GLU A 182 2.45 -6.77 2.09
N VAL A 183 1.82 -7.78 2.69
CA VAL A 183 1.06 -7.60 3.92
C VAL A 183 1.98 -7.18 5.06
N GLY A 184 3.22 -7.69 5.09
CA GLY A 184 4.26 -7.26 6.01
C GLY A 184 4.54 -5.75 5.94
N HIS A 185 4.68 -5.18 4.74
CA HIS A 185 4.79 -3.73 4.56
C HIS A 185 3.58 -2.97 5.11
N TYR A 186 2.35 -3.46 4.85
CA TYR A 186 1.15 -2.85 5.40
C TYR A 186 1.20 -2.81 6.94
N VAL A 187 1.54 -3.96 7.55
CA VAL A 187 1.65 -4.09 9.00
C VAL A 187 2.77 -3.21 9.54
N PHE A 188 3.91 -3.08 8.87
CA PHE A 188 4.99 -2.19 9.29
C PHE A 188 4.53 -0.73 9.39
N ARG A 189 3.80 -0.24 8.37
CA ARG A 189 3.39 1.17 8.28
C ARG A 189 2.18 1.51 9.15
N HIS A 190 1.25 0.57 9.32
CA HIS A 190 0.04 0.77 10.13
C HIS A 190 0.13 0.17 11.54
N GLY A 191 1.13 -0.64 11.82
CA GLY A 191 1.23 -1.36 13.08
C GLY A 191 1.75 -0.51 14.22
N CYS A 192 1.28 -0.82 15.42
CA CYS A 192 1.75 -0.22 16.67
C CYS A 192 2.27 -1.31 17.62
N THR A 193 3.37 -0.99 18.30
CA THR A 193 3.89 -1.84 19.39
C THR A 193 2.90 -1.89 20.54
N GLN A 194 2.65 -3.09 21.08
CA GLN A 194 1.63 -3.30 22.13
C GLN A 194 2.20 -3.33 23.54
N ARG A 195 3.52 -3.53 23.68
CA ARG A 195 4.18 -3.80 24.96
C ARG A 195 5.53 -3.10 25.03
N GLY A 196 6.03 -2.92 26.26
CA GLY A 196 7.34 -2.35 26.53
C GLY A 196 7.37 -0.83 26.49
N SER A 197 8.57 -0.27 26.52
CA SER A 197 8.83 1.19 26.59
C SER A 197 8.39 1.98 25.36
N SER A 198 8.02 1.29 24.27
CA SER A 198 7.56 1.90 23.03
C SER A 198 6.05 1.73 22.79
N ALA A 199 5.30 1.10 23.71
CA ALA A 199 3.88 0.80 23.53
C ALA A 199 3.08 2.01 23.00
N GLY A 200 2.27 1.77 21.97
CA GLY A 200 1.52 2.79 21.23
C GLY A 200 2.29 3.46 20.09
N SER A 201 3.61 3.28 20.00
CA SER A 201 4.41 3.81 18.89
C SER A 201 4.25 2.96 17.64
N ARG A 202 4.20 3.61 16.47
CA ARG A 202 4.26 2.96 15.15
C ARG A 202 5.51 2.09 15.03
N PHE A 203 5.44 0.95 14.35
CA PHE A 203 6.59 0.06 14.19
C PHE A 203 7.79 0.76 13.56
N ASP A 204 7.57 1.57 12.51
CA ASP A 204 8.64 2.37 11.89
C ASP A 204 9.42 3.21 12.92
N ALA A 205 8.71 4.01 13.71
CA ALA A 205 9.32 4.84 14.75
C ALA A 205 9.98 4.01 15.86
N ALA A 206 9.32 2.95 16.32
CA ALA A 206 9.83 2.11 17.40
C ALA A 206 11.10 1.36 16.99
N LEU A 207 11.12 0.77 15.79
CA LEU A 207 12.25 0.00 15.28
C LEU A 207 13.42 0.91 14.93
N ARG A 208 13.18 2.08 14.28
CA ARG A 208 14.24 3.08 14.05
C ARG A 208 14.87 3.57 15.34
N ARG A 209 14.08 3.74 16.41
CA ARG A 209 14.59 4.12 17.73
C ARG A 209 15.38 2.97 18.37
N GLN A 210 14.87 1.75 18.29
CA GLN A 210 15.53 0.57 18.86
C GLN A 210 16.89 0.29 18.19
N PHE A 211 16.99 0.54 16.89
CA PHE A 211 18.18 0.26 16.09
C PHE A 211 18.95 1.53 15.71
N SER A 212 18.79 2.63 16.45
CA SER A 212 19.38 3.94 16.10
C SER A 212 20.91 3.93 15.98
N ASP A 213 21.56 2.97 16.62
CA ASP A 213 23.02 2.81 16.61
C ASP A 213 23.53 2.05 15.38
N LEU A 214 22.64 1.50 14.54
CA LEU A 214 23.02 0.83 13.31
C LEU A 214 23.35 1.84 12.19
N PRO A 215 24.19 1.46 11.22
CA PRO A 215 24.45 2.29 10.05
C PRO A 215 23.17 2.67 9.30
N LYS A 216 23.13 3.88 8.73
CA LYS A 216 21.97 4.41 8.01
C LYS A 216 21.48 3.51 6.87
N TRP A 217 22.39 2.82 6.19
CA TRP A 217 22.03 1.88 5.12
C TRP A 217 21.26 0.67 5.67
N VAL A 218 21.63 0.13 6.85
CA VAL A 218 20.85 -0.93 7.51
C VAL A 218 19.47 -0.43 7.92
N LEU A 219 19.40 0.82 8.39
CA LEU A 219 18.13 1.46 8.78
C LEU A 219 17.20 1.70 7.58
N ALA A 220 17.73 1.79 6.36
CA ALA A 220 16.92 1.88 5.15
C ALA A 220 16.19 0.56 4.87
N TRP A 221 16.80 -0.58 5.21
CA TRP A 221 16.26 -1.92 4.98
C TRP A 221 15.26 -2.41 6.04
N LEU A 222 14.98 -1.64 7.09
CA LEU A 222 14.13 -2.10 8.20
C LEU A 222 12.74 -2.54 7.76
N GLU A 223 12.15 -1.83 6.80
CA GLU A 223 10.82 -2.17 6.28
C GLU A 223 10.83 -3.50 5.52
N GLU A 224 11.82 -3.72 4.65
CA GLU A 224 12.00 -4.96 3.90
C GLU A 224 12.31 -6.16 4.80
N ILE A 225 13.22 -5.99 5.77
CA ILE A 225 13.54 -7.04 6.75
C ILE A 225 12.29 -7.38 7.57
N PHE A 226 11.50 -6.38 7.97
CA PHE A 226 10.24 -6.62 8.66
C PHE A 226 9.26 -7.40 7.77
N ALA A 227 9.12 -7.02 6.51
CA ALA A 227 8.23 -7.68 5.56
C ALA A 227 8.64 -9.14 5.30
N ASP A 228 9.94 -9.42 5.18
CA ASP A 228 10.48 -10.79 5.07
C ASP A 228 10.19 -11.62 6.32
N VAL A 229 10.48 -11.09 7.51
CA VAL A 229 10.22 -11.78 8.78
C VAL A 229 8.73 -12.01 8.99
N TYR A 230 7.89 -11.01 8.68
CA TYR A 230 6.44 -11.15 8.77
C TYR A 230 5.92 -12.17 7.76
N GLY A 231 6.39 -12.08 6.52
CA GLY A 231 6.04 -12.98 5.44
C GLY A 231 6.39 -14.42 5.80
N ALA A 232 7.62 -14.68 6.28
CA ALA A 232 8.05 -15.98 6.80
C ALA A 232 7.12 -16.44 7.94
N ALA A 233 6.77 -15.52 8.85
CA ALA A 233 5.97 -15.88 10.00
C ALA A 233 4.55 -16.34 9.66
N VAL A 234 3.97 -15.81 8.59
CA VAL A 234 2.62 -16.07 8.12
C VAL A 234 2.58 -17.17 7.04
N GLY A 235 3.47 -17.11 6.07
CA GLY A 235 3.55 -18.04 4.94
C GLY A 235 4.38 -19.29 5.22
N GLY A 236 5.20 -19.29 6.26
CA GLY A 236 6.03 -20.42 6.65
C GLY A 236 7.18 -20.70 5.66
N PRO A 237 7.72 -21.93 5.64
CA PRO A 237 8.91 -22.29 4.86
C PRO A 237 8.77 -22.09 3.35
N VAL A 238 7.55 -22.13 2.79
CA VAL A 238 7.32 -21.93 1.36
C VAL A 238 7.73 -20.52 0.90
N MET A 239 7.76 -19.54 1.80
CA MET A 239 8.24 -18.19 1.52
C MET A 239 9.75 -18.17 1.25
N ALA A 240 10.52 -18.99 1.99
CA ALA A 240 11.96 -19.10 1.80
C ALA A 240 12.30 -19.67 0.41
N LEU A 241 11.54 -20.68 -0.04
CA LEU A 241 11.70 -21.23 -1.38
C LEU A 241 11.34 -20.22 -2.47
N GLY A 242 10.25 -19.46 -2.27
CA GLY A 242 9.83 -18.44 -3.23
C GLY A 242 10.85 -17.31 -3.40
N ILE A 243 11.50 -16.89 -2.31
CA ILE A 243 12.53 -15.85 -2.40
C ILE A 243 13.84 -16.38 -3.02
N GLU A 244 14.23 -17.62 -2.73
CA GLU A 244 15.41 -18.24 -3.34
C GLU A 244 15.26 -18.31 -4.86
N GLU A 245 14.10 -18.73 -5.36
CA GLU A 245 13.81 -18.74 -6.79
C GLU A 245 13.92 -17.33 -7.41
N LEU A 246 13.31 -16.32 -6.77
CA LEU A 246 13.36 -14.94 -7.25
C LEU A 246 14.80 -14.42 -7.35
N ILE A 247 15.62 -14.69 -6.34
CA ILE A 247 17.02 -14.26 -6.30
C ILE A 247 17.84 -14.98 -7.39
N THR A 248 17.51 -16.23 -7.70
CA THR A 248 18.20 -16.99 -8.76
C THR A 248 17.81 -16.60 -10.18
N ASP A 249 16.66 -15.93 -10.35
CA ASP A 249 16.20 -15.43 -11.65
C ASP A 249 16.89 -14.11 -12.05
N ASP A 250 17.47 -13.38 -11.08
CA ASP A 250 18.19 -12.12 -11.31
C ASP A 250 19.64 -12.34 -11.80
N PRO A 251 20.23 -11.39 -12.54
CA PRO A 251 21.63 -11.46 -12.95
C PRO A 251 22.55 -11.62 -11.74
N TYR A 252 23.55 -12.50 -11.85
CA TYR A 252 24.54 -12.73 -10.78
C TYR A 252 25.22 -11.44 -10.29
N ALA A 253 25.37 -10.44 -11.16
CA ALA A 253 25.95 -9.14 -10.82
C ALA A 253 25.13 -8.36 -9.78
N ASP A 254 23.82 -8.62 -9.68
CA ASP A 254 22.91 -7.94 -8.77
C ASP A 254 22.79 -8.67 -7.42
N PHE A 255 23.25 -9.93 -7.33
CA PHE A 255 23.17 -10.77 -6.12
C PHE A 255 23.84 -10.13 -4.87
N THR A 256 24.91 -9.35 -5.08
CA THR A 256 25.65 -8.67 -4.02
C THR A 256 25.52 -7.15 -4.05
N ARG A 257 24.67 -6.62 -4.93
CA ARG A 257 24.57 -5.17 -5.16
C ARG A 257 23.52 -4.57 -4.24
N ASP A 258 23.91 -3.47 -3.56
CA ASP A 258 22.99 -2.62 -2.83
C ASP A 258 22.35 -1.62 -3.80
N ASP A 259 21.03 -1.68 -3.93
CA ASP A 259 20.25 -0.73 -4.73
C ASP A 259 19.80 0.50 -3.90
N GLY A 260 20.12 0.52 -2.60
CA GLY A 260 19.76 1.56 -1.65
C GLY A 260 18.33 1.44 -1.10
N GLU A 261 17.56 0.44 -1.54
CA GLU A 261 16.16 0.25 -1.18
C GLU A 261 15.92 -1.10 -0.48
N HIS A 262 16.58 -2.17 -0.92
CA HIS A 262 16.40 -3.54 -0.44
C HIS A 262 17.65 -4.13 0.20
N PRO A 263 17.53 -5.06 1.17
CA PRO A 263 18.64 -5.91 1.57
C PRO A 263 19.25 -6.57 0.35
N ILE A 264 20.59 -6.62 0.31
CA ILE A 264 21.28 -7.32 -0.77
C ILE A 264 20.71 -8.74 -0.92
N PRO A 265 20.44 -9.22 -2.15
CA PRO A 265 19.75 -10.50 -2.36
C PRO A 265 20.38 -11.67 -1.59
N ALA A 266 21.71 -11.70 -1.51
CA ALA A 266 22.47 -12.71 -0.77
C ALA A 266 22.10 -12.86 0.72
N LEU A 267 21.58 -11.81 1.38
CA LEU A 267 21.23 -11.86 2.80
C LEU A 267 19.80 -12.34 3.07
N ARG A 268 18.91 -12.29 2.07
CA ARG A 268 17.50 -12.62 2.29
C ARG A 268 17.30 -14.08 2.69
N PRO A 269 17.98 -15.09 2.11
CA PRO A 269 17.87 -16.48 2.57
C PRO A 269 18.23 -16.65 4.05
N ASP A 270 19.28 -15.98 4.54
CA ASP A 270 19.70 -16.01 5.94
C ASP A 270 18.65 -15.38 6.88
N ILE A 271 17.98 -14.30 6.44
CA ILE A 271 16.87 -13.68 7.16
C ILE A 271 15.72 -14.68 7.33
N TYR A 272 15.29 -15.32 6.23
CA TYR A 272 14.22 -16.32 6.25
C TYR A 272 14.58 -17.52 7.12
N HIS A 273 15.78 -18.06 6.97
CA HIS A 273 16.26 -19.17 7.79
C HIS A 273 16.25 -18.81 9.28
N SER A 274 16.77 -17.64 9.65
CA SER A 274 16.79 -17.16 11.04
C SER A 274 15.38 -16.95 11.60
N ALA A 275 14.46 -16.42 10.80
CA ALA A 275 13.06 -16.21 11.19
C ALA A 275 12.36 -17.55 11.47
N LEU A 276 12.50 -18.51 10.54
CA LEU A 276 11.88 -19.83 10.63
C LEU A 276 12.46 -20.65 11.80
N GLN A 277 13.77 -20.59 12.05
CA GLN A 277 14.39 -21.24 13.20
C GLN A 277 13.82 -20.72 14.52
N LYS A 278 13.67 -19.39 14.65
CA LYS A 278 13.08 -18.80 15.86
C LYS A 278 11.63 -19.24 16.05
N GLN A 279 10.84 -19.33 14.98
CA GLN A 279 9.48 -19.86 15.07
C GLN A 279 9.45 -21.31 15.52
N GLY A 280 10.30 -22.17 14.94
CA GLY A 280 10.39 -23.59 15.32
C GLY A 280 10.83 -23.81 16.76
N SER A 281 11.63 -22.89 17.32
CA SER A 281 12.06 -22.91 18.72
C SER A 281 11.02 -22.39 19.72
N HIS A 282 9.89 -21.87 19.25
CA HIS A 282 8.78 -21.35 20.07
C HIS A 282 7.46 -22.11 19.84
N GLY A 283 7.50 -23.20 19.06
CA GLY A 283 6.38 -24.10 18.78
C GLY A 283 6.28 -25.25 19.77
#